data_AF-A0A821KZT2-F1
#
_entry.id   AF-A0A821KZT2-F1
#
_cell.length_a   1.000
_cell.length_b   1.000
_cell.length_c   1.000
_cell.angle_alpha   90.00
_cell.angle_beta   90.00
_cell.angle_gamma   90.00
#
_symmetry.space_group_name_H-M   'P 1'
#
loop_
_entity.id
_entity.type
_entity.pdbx_description
1 polymer ?
#
loop_
_entity_poly.entity_id
_entity_poly.type
_entity_poly.pdbx_seq_one_letter_code
_entity_poly.pdbx_strand_id
1 'polypeptide(L)'
;FKGYAIAKKIIKLINDIALVINSDPHIGNRLKLLFVKNYRVTAAEYIIPAADLSEQISLAGTEASGTGNMKFMLNGALTIGTLDGANIEMREECGPENMYTFGFTVEDVQRRRQQGYDPYESLKNEELRLAIDQIRDGYFSPDDRSRFHDIVGALLIGGDHWMVLGDYQAYVDKQSEVSRDFLNPQIWYSKCIHNIAAAAKFSSDRTIEEYVNDIWHCQMHKNGRPDNI
;
A
#
# COMPACT_ATOMS: atom_id res chain seq x y z
N PHE A 1 6.35 13.66 19.45
CA PHE A 1 6.64 12.54 18.51
C PHE A 1 7.43 11.37 19.14
N LYS A 2 7.10 10.94 20.37
CA LYS A 2 7.71 9.79 21.06
C LYS A 2 6.87 8.49 20.98
N GLY A 3 5.74 8.49 20.26
CA GLY A 3 4.66 7.51 20.45
C GLY A 3 4.58 6.31 19.51
N TYR A 4 5.56 6.05 18.65
CA TYR A 4 5.47 4.91 17.70
C TYR A 4 6.84 4.23 17.49
N ALA A 5 7.28 3.49 18.51
CA ALA A 5 8.60 2.85 18.51
C ALA A 5 8.77 1.82 17.37
N ILE A 6 7.76 0.96 17.15
CA ILE A 6 7.77 -0.04 16.07
C ILE A 6 7.82 0.64 14.69
N ALA A 7 7.01 1.66 14.44
CA ALA A 7 7.03 2.37 13.16
C ALA A 7 8.42 3.00 12.87
N LYS A 8 9.08 3.57 13.88
CA LYS A 8 10.46 4.06 13.75
C LYS A 8 11.45 2.94 13.43
N LYS A 9 11.28 1.75 14.03
CA LYS A 9 12.09 0.58 13.72
C LYS A 9 11.85 0.08 12.30
N ILE A 10 10.60 0.09 11.81
CA ILE A 10 10.27 -0.25 10.41
C ILE A 10 10.95 0.72 9.44
N ILE A 11 10.89 2.03 9.69
CA ILE A 11 11.62 3.03 8.87
C ILE A 11 13.12 2.73 8.86
N LYS A 12 13.71 2.40 10.02
CA LYS A 12 15.12 2.04 10.11
C LYS A 12 15.44 0.75 9.34
N LEU A 13 14.60 -0.27 9.45
CA LEU A 13 14.74 -1.53 8.71
C LEU A 13 14.70 -1.29 7.20
N ILE A 14 13.77 -0.49 6.69
CA ILE A 14 13.69 -0.14 5.26
C ILE A 14 14.99 0.52 4.79
N ASN A 15 15.55 1.45 5.57
CA ASN A 15 16.82 2.11 5.23
C ASN A 15 18.02 1.15 5.29
N ASP A 16 18.03 0.20 6.24
CA ASP A 16 19.12 -0.79 6.37
C ASP A 16 19.05 -1.83 5.23
N ILE A 17 17.85 -2.27 4.85
CA ILE A 17 17.63 -3.09 3.64
C ILE A 17 18.08 -2.32 2.39
N ALA A 18 17.73 -1.04 2.29
CA ALA A 18 18.11 -0.20 1.16
C ALA A 18 19.64 -0.09 1.01
N LEU A 19 20.38 0.00 2.12
CA LEU A 19 21.84 0.02 2.09
C LEU A 19 22.41 -1.25 1.46
N VAL A 20 21.90 -2.42 1.85
CA VAL A 20 22.33 -3.71 1.32
C VAL A 20 22.00 -3.81 -0.18
N ILE A 21 20.73 -3.60 -0.57
CA ILE A 21 20.27 -3.70 -1.96
C ILE A 21 21.04 -2.73 -2.86
N ASN A 22 21.15 -1.47 -2.45
CA ASN A 22 21.68 -0.44 -3.33
C ASN A 22 23.21 -0.54 -3.52
N SER A 23 23.91 -1.16 -2.57
CA SER A 23 25.37 -1.31 -2.58
C SER A 23 25.85 -2.63 -3.19
N ASP A 24 24.95 -3.57 -3.48
CA ASP A 24 25.31 -4.87 -4.04
C ASP A 24 25.63 -4.76 -5.56
N PRO A 25 26.89 -5.02 -5.98
CA PRO A 25 27.28 -4.96 -7.39
C PRO A 25 26.65 -6.08 -8.22
N HIS A 26 26.25 -7.20 -7.62
CA HIS A 26 25.55 -8.26 -8.32
C HIS A 26 24.12 -7.85 -8.66
N ILE A 27 23.42 -7.10 -7.80
CA ILE A 27 22.08 -6.57 -8.11
C ILE A 27 22.15 -5.52 -9.22
N GLY A 28 23.12 -4.61 -9.14
CA GLY A 28 23.30 -3.55 -10.14
C GLY A 28 22.07 -2.64 -10.20
N ASN A 29 21.51 -2.42 -11.41
CA ASN A 29 20.32 -1.59 -11.62
C ASN A 29 19.00 -2.38 -11.70
N ARG A 30 19.02 -3.66 -11.31
CA ARG A 30 17.81 -4.52 -11.37
C ARG A 30 16.85 -4.27 -10.22
N LEU A 31 17.35 -3.85 -9.06
CA LEU A 31 16.53 -3.47 -7.91
C LEU A 31 17.22 -2.33 -7.16
N LYS A 32 16.44 -1.30 -6.83
CA LYS A 32 16.84 -0.19 -5.97
C LYS A 32 15.72 0.12 -4.99
N LEU A 33 16.10 0.44 -3.75
CA LEU A 33 15.16 0.82 -2.70
C LEU A 33 15.52 2.22 -2.20
N LEU A 34 14.61 3.18 -2.34
CA LEU A 34 14.84 4.58 -1.96
C LEU A 34 13.79 5.03 -0.95
N PHE A 35 14.24 5.60 0.16
CA PHE A 35 13.34 6.20 1.15
C PHE A 35 13.33 7.73 0.98
N VAL A 36 12.20 8.28 0.54
CA VAL A 36 12.04 9.73 0.40
C VAL A 36 11.84 10.37 1.78
N LYS A 37 12.83 11.15 2.20
CA LYS A 37 12.81 11.84 3.50
C LYS A 37 11.76 12.96 3.50
N ASN A 38 11.10 13.13 4.64
CA ASN A 38 10.15 14.22 4.88
C ASN A 38 9.06 14.32 3.80
N TYR A 39 8.42 13.20 3.49
CA TYR A 39 7.29 13.15 2.58
C TYR A 39 6.20 14.16 2.99
N ARG A 40 5.84 15.01 2.04
CA ARG A 40 4.89 16.13 2.16
C ARG A 40 4.26 16.38 0.80
N VAL A 41 3.29 17.30 0.73
CA VAL A 41 2.57 17.62 -0.52
C VAL A 41 3.51 17.87 -1.71
N THR A 42 4.53 18.71 -1.55
CA THR A 42 5.52 18.98 -2.61
C THR A 42 6.25 17.71 -3.10
N ALA A 43 6.55 16.75 -2.22
CA ALA A 43 7.16 15.50 -2.65
C ALA A 43 6.16 14.61 -3.39
N ALA A 44 4.90 14.59 -2.92
CA ALA A 44 3.81 13.86 -3.54
C ALA A 44 3.54 14.33 -4.99
N GLU A 45 3.61 15.64 -5.24
CA GLU A 45 3.45 16.23 -6.59
C GLU A 45 4.46 15.68 -7.61
N TYR A 46 5.65 15.23 -7.19
CA TYR A 46 6.62 14.57 -8.07
C TYR A 46 6.42 13.06 -8.12
N ILE A 47 6.12 12.43 -6.98
CA ILE A 47 6.05 10.97 -6.87
C ILE A 47 4.82 10.42 -7.58
N ILE A 48 3.67 11.06 -7.40
CA ILE A 48 2.39 10.53 -7.89
C ILE A 48 2.36 10.42 -9.42
N PRO A 49 2.75 11.45 -10.20
CA PRO A 49 2.77 11.34 -11.67
C PRO A 49 3.87 10.42 -12.21
N ALA A 50 4.85 10.04 -11.39
CA ALA A 50 5.98 9.20 -11.79
C ALA A 50 5.80 7.72 -11.40
N ALA A 51 4.70 7.36 -10.74
CA ALA A 51 4.47 6.01 -10.28
C ALA A 51 3.83 5.13 -11.36
N ASP A 52 4.40 3.95 -11.57
CA ASP A 52 3.78 2.89 -12.38
C ASP A 52 2.77 2.08 -11.56
N LEU A 53 3.15 1.74 -10.33
CA LEU A 53 2.37 0.90 -9.41
C LEU A 53 2.17 1.62 -8.07
N SER A 54 0.94 1.55 -7.56
CA SER A 54 0.49 2.16 -6.31
C SER A 54 0.17 1.06 -5.29
N GLU A 55 0.94 1.02 -4.20
CA GLU A 55 0.82 0.06 -3.09
C GLU A 55 -0.26 0.50 -2.09
N GLN A 56 -1.40 -0.18 -2.07
CA GLN A 56 -2.55 0.11 -1.19
C GLN A 56 -2.89 -1.13 -0.36
N ILE A 57 -1.96 -1.48 0.53
CA ILE A 57 -1.83 -2.82 1.12
C ILE A 57 -2.22 -2.89 2.61
N SER A 58 -3.15 -2.05 3.05
CA SER A 58 -3.71 -2.15 4.41
C SER A 58 -4.37 -3.51 4.62
N LEU A 59 -4.40 -4.01 5.86
CA LEU A 59 -5.20 -5.20 6.17
C LEU A 59 -6.67 -4.88 5.91
N ALA A 60 -7.41 -5.76 5.23
CA ALA A 60 -8.83 -5.53 4.94
C ALA A 60 -9.64 -5.20 6.21
N GLY A 61 -10.45 -4.13 6.11
CA GLY A 61 -11.29 -3.61 7.18
C GLY A 61 -10.58 -2.59 8.08
N THR A 62 -9.44 -2.03 7.68
CA THR A 62 -8.67 -1.10 8.53
C THR A 62 -8.53 0.30 7.94
N GLU A 63 -8.59 0.43 6.61
CA GLU A 63 -8.62 1.70 5.90
C GLU A 63 -10.06 2.11 5.58
N ALA A 64 -10.48 3.26 6.10
CA ALA A 64 -11.85 3.75 5.87
C ALA A 64 -12.07 4.24 4.43
N SER A 65 -11.03 4.76 3.77
CA SER A 65 -11.14 5.31 2.41
C SER A 65 -9.77 5.33 1.73
N GLY A 66 -8.89 6.25 2.13
CA GLY A 66 -7.64 6.52 1.41
C GLY A 66 -7.86 7.52 0.29
N THR A 67 -7.00 8.53 0.21
CA THR A 67 -7.01 9.54 -0.89
C THR A 67 -5.72 9.54 -1.69
N GLY A 68 -4.71 8.78 -1.25
CA GLY A 68 -3.47 8.57 -2.01
C GLY A 68 -3.73 7.71 -3.25
N ASN A 69 -4.42 6.58 -3.06
CA ASN A 69 -4.91 5.67 -4.10
C ASN A 69 -5.65 6.41 -5.24
N MET A 70 -6.57 7.31 -4.92
CA MET A 70 -7.31 8.10 -5.91
C MET A 70 -6.40 8.98 -6.77
N LYS A 71 -5.37 9.59 -6.17
CA LYS A 71 -4.41 10.45 -6.89
C LYS A 71 -3.54 9.63 -7.83
N PHE A 72 -3.10 8.45 -7.38
CA PHE A 72 -2.34 7.51 -8.20
C PHE A 72 -3.15 6.99 -9.38
N MET A 73 -4.40 6.57 -9.15
CA MET A 73 -5.35 6.15 -10.18
C MET A 73 -5.52 7.22 -11.27
N LEU A 74 -5.77 8.47 -10.85
CA LEU A 74 -5.95 9.60 -11.76
C LEU A 74 -4.69 9.89 -12.60
N ASN A 75 -3.50 9.55 -12.10
CA ASN A 75 -2.22 9.75 -12.80
C ASN A 75 -1.76 8.50 -13.57
N GLY A 76 -2.60 7.46 -13.67
CA GLY A 76 -2.32 6.28 -14.48
C GLY A 76 -1.48 5.19 -13.78
N ALA A 77 -1.18 5.34 -12.50
CA ALA A 77 -0.57 4.26 -11.73
C ALA A 77 -1.60 3.15 -11.49
N LEU A 78 -1.24 1.91 -11.79
CA LEU A 78 -2.09 0.76 -11.47
C LEU A 78 -2.03 0.47 -9.98
N THR A 79 -3.13 0.03 -9.39
CA THR A 79 -3.17 -0.27 -7.96
C THR A 79 -2.96 -1.76 -7.71
N ILE A 80 -2.05 -2.09 -6.80
CA ILE A 80 -2.02 -3.38 -6.10
C ILE A 80 -2.49 -3.15 -4.68
N GLY A 81 -3.50 -3.92 -4.24
CA GLY A 81 -4.11 -3.65 -2.95
C GLY A 81 -5.11 -4.69 -2.47
N THR A 82 -5.47 -4.57 -1.21
CA THR A 82 -6.50 -5.38 -0.57
C THR A 82 -7.90 -4.82 -0.89
N LEU A 83 -8.94 -5.64 -0.68
CA LEU A 83 -10.34 -5.19 -0.75
C LEU A 83 -10.71 -4.41 0.52
N ASP A 84 -10.22 -3.17 0.60
CA ASP A 84 -10.39 -2.28 1.74
C ASP A 84 -10.63 -0.83 1.31
N GLY A 85 -11.36 -0.06 2.12
CA GLY A 85 -11.61 1.37 1.88
C GLY A 85 -12.02 1.69 0.43
N ALA A 86 -11.42 2.74 -0.13
CA ALA A 86 -11.72 3.21 -1.48
C ALA A 86 -11.15 2.29 -2.59
N ASN A 87 -10.33 1.28 -2.26
CA ASN A 87 -9.90 0.29 -3.26
C ASN A 87 -11.10 -0.49 -3.81
N ILE A 88 -12.14 -0.70 -2.99
CA ILE A 88 -13.39 -1.35 -3.41
C ILE A 88 -14.08 -0.49 -4.48
N GLU A 89 -14.32 0.79 -4.18
CA GLU A 89 -14.95 1.71 -5.11
C GLU A 89 -14.10 1.89 -6.39
N MET A 90 -12.78 2.02 -6.27
CA MET A 90 -11.89 2.15 -7.42
C MET A 90 -11.99 0.94 -8.34
N ARG A 91 -11.99 -0.27 -7.78
CA ARG A 91 -12.14 -1.53 -8.52
C ARG A 91 -13.50 -1.66 -9.20
N GLU A 92 -14.57 -1.17 -8.57
CA GLU A 92 -15.90 -1.14 -9.17
C GLU A 92 -15.95 -0.20 -10.39
N GLU A 93 -15.31 0.96 -10.31
CA GLU A 93 -15.30 1.94 -11.40
C GLU A 93 -14.38 1.56 -12.55
N CYS A 94 -13.14 1.14 -12.26
CA CYS A 94 -12.19 0.80 -13.32
C CYS A 94 -12.35 -0.62 -13.84
N GLY A 95 -13.12 -1.48 -13.17
CA GLY A 95 -13.28 -2.88 -13.51
C GLY A 95 -12.24 -3.78 -12.84
N PRO A 96 -12.63 -4.99 -12.39
CA PRO A 96 -11.78 -5.89 -11.62
C PRO A 96 -10.52 -6.36 -12.35
N GLU A 97 -10.52 -6.36 -13.69
CA GLU A 97 -9.37 -6.72 -14.53
C GLU A 97 -8.29 -5.62 -14.59
N ASN A 98 -8.64 -4.39 -14.21
CA ASN A 98 -7.78 -3.21 -14.27
C ASN A 98 -7.14 -2.86 -12.92
N MET A 99 -7.29 -3.71 -11.90
CA MET A 99 -6.70 -3.55 -10.57
C MET A 99 -6.18 -4.88 -10.01
N TYR A 100 -5.00 -4.85 -9.38
CA TYR A 100 -4.34 -6.04 -8.85
C TYR A 100 -4.76 -6.29 -7.40
N THR A 101 -5.91 -6.92 -7.23
CA THR A 101 -6.45 -7.25 -5.89
C THR A 101 -5.82 -8.52 -5.31
N PHE A 102 -5.41 -8.49 -4.03
CA PHE A 102 -4.90 -9.66 -3.31
C PHE A 102 -5.35 -9.69 -1.84
N GLY A 103 -5.00 -10.78 -1.15
CA GLY A 103 -5.11 -10.90 0.29
C GLY A 103 -6.48 -11.31 0.80
N PHE A 104 -6.62 -11.32 2.12
CA PHE A 104 -7.84 -11.66 2.82
C PHE A 104 -8.94 -10.59 2.63
N THR A 105 -10.19 -11.04 2.55
CA THR A 105 -11.35 -10.14 2.75
C THR A 105 -11.56 -9.84 4.24
N VAL A 106 -12.44 -8.89 4.56
CA VAL A 106 -12.83 -8.59 5.94
C VAL A 106 -13.38 -9.84 6.66
N GLU A 107 -14.20 -10.63 5.97
CA GLU A 107 -14.77 -11.88 6.49
C GLU A 107 -13.68 -12.92 6.72
N ASP A 108 -12.69 -13.01 5.83
CA ASP A 108 -11.54 -13.89 5.98
C ASP A 108 -10.70 -13.55 7.21
N VAL A 109 -10.46 -12.27 7.46
CA VAL A 109 -9.73 -11.77 8.63
C VAL A 109 -10.47 -12.15 9.91
N GLN A 110 -11.78 -11.86 9.97
CA GLN A 110 -12.60 -12.18 11.14
C GLN A 110 -12.63 -13.68 11.42
N ARG A 111 -12.88 -14.49 10.38
CA ARG A 111 -12.93 -15.96 10.48
C ARG A 111 -11.61 -16.53 10.99
N ARG A 112 -10.48 -16.10 10.44
CA ARG A 112 -9.14 -16.58 10.86
C ARG A 112 -8.84 -16.21 12.30
N ARG A 113 -9.15 -14.98 12.73
CA ARG A 113 -9.00 -14.58 14.13
C ARG A 113 -9.83 -15.47 15.06
N GLN A 114 -11.08 -15.75 14.71
CA GLN A 114 -11.96 -16.64 15.51
C GLN A 114 -11.47 -18.08 15.55
N GLN A 115 -10.82 -18.56 14.48
CA GLN A 115 -10.26 -19.91 14.38
C GLN A 115 -8.88 -20.06 15.05
N GLY A 116 -8.34 -19.00 15.66
CA GLY A 116 -7.03 -19.04 16.31
C GLY A 116 -5.89 -18.95 15.30
N TYR A 117 -5.94 -17.95 14.40
CA TYR A 117 -4.87 -17.61 13.47
C TYR A 117 -3.48 -17.74 14.09
N ASP A 118 -2.63 -18.54 13.45
CA ASP A 118 -1.25 -18.79 13.87
C ASP A 118 -0.28 -18.28 12.80
N PRO A 119 0.52 -17.23 13.08
CA PRO A 119 1.49 -16.68 12.13
C PRO A 119 2.60 -17.68 11.73
N TYR A 120 2.89 -18.68 12.57
CA TYR A 120 3.93 -19.67 12.28
C TYR A 120 3.56 -20.57 11.10
N GLU A 121 2.27 -20.74 10.81
CA GLU A 121 1.81 -21.52 9.66
C GLU A 121 2.29 -20.93 8.32
N SER A 122 2.40 -19.60 8.23
CA SER A 122 2.94 -18.92 7.04
C SER A 122 4.42 -19.22 6.81
N LEU A 123 5.18 -19.58 7.85
CA LEU A 123 6.62 -19.91 7.73
C LEU A 123 6.90 -21.26 7.08
N LYS A 124 5.86 -22.00 6.65
CA LYS A 124 6.01 -23.14 5.74
C LYS A 124 6.53 -22.71 4.36
N ASN A 125 6.32 -21.44 3.98
CA ASN A 125 7.00 -20.84 2.83
C ASN A 125 8.47 -20.58 3.20
N GLU A 126 9.39 -21.19 2.45
CA GLU A 126 10.83 -21.10 2.72
C GLU A 126 11.42 -19.72 2.46
N GLU A 127 10.91 -18.98 1.47
CA GLU A 127 11.33 -17.61 1.17
C GLU A 127 10.91 -16.64 2.28
N LEU A 128 9.67 -16.76 2.76
CA LEU A 128 9.18 -15.97 3.89
C LEU A 128 9.99 -16.29 5.16
N ARG A 129 10.22 -17.58 5.44
CA ARG A 129 11.05 -18.00 6.56
C ARG A 129 12.45 -17.39 6.46
N LEU A 130 13.08 -17.45 5.29
CA LEU A 130 14.39 -16.85 5.05
C LEU A 130 14.38 -15.34 5.30
N ALA A 131 13.37 -14.61 4.80
CA ALA A 131 13.26 -13.17 5.02
C ALA A 131 13.12 -12.82 6.52
N ILE A 132 12.30 -13.57 7.25
CA ILE A 132 12.12 -13.40 8.69
C ILE A 132 13.41 -13.73 9.46
N ASP A 133 14.09 -14.82 9.09
CA ASP A 133 15.36 -15.21 9.69
C ASP A 133 16.46 -14.17 9.42
N GLN A 134 16.54 -13.61 8.21
CA GLN A 134 17.50 -12.54 7.90
C GLN A 134 17.26 -11.27 8.73
N ILE A 135 16.01 -10.88 8.94
CA ILE A 135 15.66 -9.74 9.79
C ILE A 135 16.00 -10.06 11.26
N ARG A 136 15.67 -11.27 11.74
CA ARG A 136 15.93 -11.71 13.11
C ARG A 136 17.43 -11.80 13.41
N ASP A 137 18.18 -12.43 12.53
CA ASP A 137 19.56 -12.82 12.79
C ASP A 137 20.56 -11.69 12.48
N GLY A 138 20.05 -10.48 12.17
CA GLY A 138 20.85 -9.27 12.00
C GLY A 138 21.56 -9.15 10.65
N TYR A 139 21.06 -9.82 9.59
CA TYR A 139 21.66 -9.73 8.25
C TYR A 139 21.73 -8.28 7.75
N PHE A 140 20.68 -7.49 8.02
CA PHE A 140 20.61 -6.06 7.66
C PHE A 140 21.21 -5.13 8.74
N SER A 141 21.61 -5.64 9.90
CA SER A 141 22.16 -4.85 11.01
C SER A 141 23.34 -5.57 11.68
N PRO A 142 24.47 -5.76 10.98
CA PRO A 142 25.61 -6.52 11.51
C PRO A 142 26.24 -5.88 12.75
N ASP A 143 26.05 -4.57 12.95
CA ASP A 143 26.52 -3.80 14.10
C ASP A 143 25.64 -4.00 15.36
N ASP A 144 24.40 -4.41 15.19
CA ASP A 144 23.46 -4.77 16.27
C ASP A 144 22.46 -5.81 15.74
N ARG A 145 22.78 -7.09 15.96
CA ARG A 145 21.94 -8.20 15.48
C ARG A 145 20.56 -8.23 16.13
N SER A 146 20.40 -7.62 17.30
CA SER A 146 19.14 -7.60 18.05
C SER A 146 18.19 -6.47 17.65
N ARG A 147 18.66 -5.52 16.84
CA ARG A 147 17.96 -4.25 16.52
C ARG A 147 16.49 -4.44 16.13
N PHE A 148 16.21 -5.45 15.31
CA PHE A 148 14.89 -5.71 14.72
C PHE A 148 14.14 -6.87 15.37
N HIS A 149 14.63 -7.43 16.48
CA HIS A 149 13.92 -8.49 17.21
C HIS A 149 12.50 -8.09 17.59
N ASP A 150 12.24 -6.83 17.94
CA ASP A 150 10.89 -6.36 18.28
C ASP A 150 9.92 -6.43 17.09
N ILE A 151 10.39 -6.24 15.85
CA ILE A 151 9.56 -6.36 14.65
C ILE A 151 9.19 -7.84 14.45
N VAL A 152 10.19 -8.72 14.49
CA VAL A 152 9.96 -10.17 14.36
C VAL A 152 9.09 -10.70 15.49
N GLY A 153 9.32 -10.22 16.71
CA GLY A 153 8.52 -10.52 17.88
C GLY A 153 7.06 -10.09 17.72
N ALA A 154 6.80 -8.90 17.15
CA ALA A 154 5.44 -8.45 16.86
C ALA A 154 4.72 -9.33 15.81
N LEU A 155 5.45 -9.84 14.82
CA LEU A 155 4.92 -10.75 13.81
C LEU A 155 4.67 -12.15 14.38
N LEU A 156 5.64 -12.76 15.07
CA LEU A 156 5.52 -14.16 15.48
C LEU A 156 4.90 -14.35 16.87
N ILE A 157 5.40 -13.63 17.87
CA ILE A 157 4.96 -13.78 19.27
C ILE A 157 3.73 -12.90 19.55
N GLY A 158 3.67 -11.72 18.93
CA GLY A 158 2.56 -10.79 19.00
C GLY A 158 1.33 -11.21 18.19
N GLY A 159 1.40 -12.37 17.53
CA GLY A 159 0.28 -12.96 16.78
C GLY A 159 -0.03 -12.30 15.45
N ASP A 160 0.93 -11.54 14.89
CA ASP A 160 0.81 -10.82 13.62
C ASP A 160 -0.56 -10.11 13.47
N HIS A 161 -0.79 -9.11 14.34
CA HIS A 161 -2.09 -8.44 14.43
C HIS A 161 -2.62 -7.96 13.06
N TRP A 162 -1.72 -7.52 12.18
CA TRP A 162 -2.04 -6.99 10.86
C TRP A 162 -1.99 -8.05 9.75
N MET A 163 -1.84 -9.33 10.09
CA MET A 163 -1.80 -10.48 9.18
C MET A 163 -0.81 -10.32 8.01
N VAL A 164 0.32 -9.65 8.26
CA VAL A 164 1.39 -9.42 7.27
C VAL A 164 1.92 -10.74 6.73
N LEU A 165 2.14 -11.73 7.61
CA LEU A 165 2.58 -13.07 7.24
C LEU A 165 1.44 -13.87 6.60
N GLY A 166 0.20 -13.61 7.00
CA GLY A 166 -0.99 -14.25 6.43
C GLY A 166 -1.19 -13.88 4.95
N ASP A 167 -1.06 -12.60 4.62
CA ASP A 167 -1.24 -12.09 3.25
C ASP A 167 0.00 -12.21 2.36
N TYR A 168 1.16 -12.54 2.93
CA TYR A 168 2.45 -12.54 2.22
C TYR A 168 2.41 -13.32 0.89
N GLN A 169 1.93 -14.56 0.89
CA GLN A 169 1.94 -15.38 -0.33
C GLN A 169 1.05 -14.77 -1.41
N ALA A 170 -0.17 -14.35 -1.05
CA ALA A 170 -1.10 -13.74 -1.98
C ALA A 170 -0.54 -12.45 -2.58
N TYR A 171 0.17 -11.66 -1.77
CA TYR A 171 0.88 -10.46 -2.22
C TYR A 171 1.99 -10.79 -3.22
N VAL A 172 2.86 -11.76 -2.93
CA VAL A 172 3.97 -12.18 -3.82
C VAL A 172 3.43 -12.75 -5.14
N ASP A 173 2.39 -13.57 -5.08
CA ASP A 173 1.75 -14.12 -6.28
C ASP A 173 1.18 -13.00 -7.16
N LYS A 174 0.56 -11.99 -6.54
CA LYS A 174 0.01 -10.84 -7.25
C LYS A 174 1.10 -9.92 -7.82
N GLN A 175 2.18 -9.67 -7.09
CA GLN A 175 3.35 -8.94 -7.60
C GLN A 175 4.02 -9.64 -8.79
N SER A 176 3.95 -10.97 -8.83
CA SER A 176 4.42 -11.76 -9.98
C SER A 176 3.55 -11.54 -11.23
N GLU A 177 2.23 -11.37 -11.05
CA GLU A 177 1.32 -10.97 -12.12
C GLU A 177 1.60 -9.55 -12.61
N VAL A 178 1.77 -8.59 -11.68
CA VAL A 178 2.17 -7.21 -12.00
C VAL A 178 3.44 -7.20 -12.86
N SER A 179 4.47 -7.92 -12.43
CA SER A 179 5.76 -7.98 -13.14
C SER A 179 5.61 -8.52 -14.56
N ARG A 180 4.72 -9.49 -14.76
CA ARG A 180 4.46 -10.10 -16.08
C ARG A 180 3.72 -9.11 -17.00
N ASP A 181 2.72 -8.43 -16.48
CA ASP A 181 1.90 -7.49 -17.24
C ASP A 181 2.67 -6.20 -17.56
N PHE A 182 3.54 -5.74 -16.66
CA PHE A 182 4.39 -4.56 -16.89
C PHE A 182 5.32 -4.74 -18.11
N LEU A 183 5.75 -5.97 -18.38
CA LEU A 183 6.54 -6.31 -19.57
C LEU A 183 5.71 -6.38 -20.85
N ASN A 184 4.38 -6.24 -20.78
CA ASN A 184 3.48 -6.17 -21.92
C ASN A 184 2.80 -4.78 -21.99
N PRO A 185 3.39 -3.82 -22.73
CA PRO A 185 2.90 -2.44 -22.77
C PRO A 185 1.44 -2.30 -23.21
N GLN A 186 0.94 -3.18 -24.09
CA GLN A 186 -0.44 -3.12 -24.55
C GLN A 186 -1.42 -3.41 -23.42
N ILE A 187 -1.15 -4.45 -22.62
CA ILE A 187 -1.97 -4.78 -21.45
C ILE A 187 -1.86 -3.68 -20.41
N TRP A 188 -0.63 -3.27 -20.09
CA TRP A 188 -0.37 -2.27 -19.05
C TRP A 188 -1.07 -0.94 -19.35
N TYR A 189 -0.85 -0.37 -20.54
CA TYR A 189 -1.42 0.92 -20.90
C TYR A 189 -2.94 0.88 -21.06
N SER A 190 -3.51 -0.24 -21.51
CA SER A 190 -4.96 -0.42 -21.52
C SER A 190 -5.53 -0.28 -20.11
N LYS A 191 -4.94 -0.98 -19.13
CA LYS A 191 -5.36 -0.88 -17.72
C LYS A 191 -5.19 0.54 -17.17
N CYS A 192 -4.09 1.23 -17.51
CA CYS A 192 -3.85 2.61 -17.07
C CYS A 192 -4.95 3.56 -17.57
N ILE A 193 -5.31 3.47 -18.85
CA ILE A 193 -6.34 4.31 -19.47
C ILE A 193 -7.70 4.06 -18.82
N HIS A 194 -8.06 2.81 -18.53
CA HIS A 194 -9.30 2.49 -17.81
C HIS A 194 -9.33 3.12 -16.41
N ASN A 195 -8.21 3.07 -15.67
CA ASN A 195 -8.11 3.72 -14.36
C ASN A 195 -8.27 5.25 -14.47
N ILE A 196 -7.58 5.90 -15.42
CA ILE A 196 -7.69 7.35 -15.62
C ILE A 196 -9.13 7.76 -15.99
N ALA A 197 -9.76 7.03 -16.92
CA ALA A 197 -11.12 7.31 -17.36
C ALA A 197 -12.16 7.13 -16.24
N ALA A 198 -11.94 6.16 -15.35
CA ALA A 198 -12.80 5.87 -14.21
C ALA A 198 -12.58 6.81 -13.01
N ALA A 199 -11.49 7.58 -12.98
CA ALA A 199 -11.11 8.36 -11.81
C ALA A 199 -12.05 9.55 -11.52
N ALA A 200 -12.91 9.94 -12.45
CA ALA A 200 -13.79 11.11 -12.33
C ALA A 200 -14.71 11.07 -11.08
N LYS A 201 -15.16 9.87 -10.67
CA LYS A 201 -15.96 9.68 -9.44
C LYS A 201 -15.24 10.18 -8.20
N PHE A 202 -13.91 10.14 -8.17
CA PHE A 202 -13.11 10.51 -7.01
C PHE A 202 -12.75 12.00 -6.97
N SER A 203 -13.36 12.82 -7.83
CA SER A 203 -13.23 14.28 -7.72
C SER A 203 -13.81 14.78 -6.40
N SER A 204 -13.08 15.67 -5.72
CA SER A 204 -13.58 16.36 -4.54
C SER A 204 -14.80 17.23 -4.84
N ASP A 205 -14.95 17.71 -6.08
CA ASP A 205 -16.11 18.52 -6.48
C ASP A 205 -17.41 17.74 -6.29
N ARG A 206 -17.44 16.46 -6.69
CA ARG A 206 -18.57 15.56 -6.44
C ARG A 206 -18.86 15.44 -4.95
N THR A 207 -17.84 15.20 -4.12
CA THR A 207 -18.02 15.08 -2.68
C THR A 207 -18.55 16.38 -2.06
N ILE A 208 -18.08 17.55 -2.50
CA ILE A 208 -18.62 18.84 -2.04
C ILE A 208 -20.09 18.99 -2.45
N GLU A 209 -20.47 18.62 -3.67
CA GLU A 209 -21.86 18.64 -4.13
C GLU A 209 -22.77 17.72 -3.28
N GLU A 210 -22.32 16.51 -2.96
CA GLU A 210 -23.03 15.59 -2.07
C GLU A 210 -23.22 16.19 -0.67
N TYR A 211 -22.17 16.77 -0.07
CA TYR A 211 -22.28 17.44 1.24
C TYR A 211 -23.24 18.63 1.21
N VAL A 212 -23.23 19.42 0.14
CA VAL A 212 -24.15 20.55 -0.05
C VAL A 212 -25.59 20.07 -0.12
N ASN A 213 -25.87 19.02 -0.89
CA ASN A 213 -27.21 18.53 -1.13
C ASN A 213 -27.79 17.78 0.08
N ASP A 214 -26.98 16.95 0.73
CA ASP A 214 -27.47 15.96 1.70
C ASP A 214 -27.29 16.37 3.16
N ILE A 215 -26.36 17.29 3.46
CA ILE A 215 -26.01 17.64 4.85
C ILE A 215 -26.13 19.14 5.11
N TRP A 216 -25.44 19.97 4.34
CA TRP A 216 -25.34 21.40 4.63
C TRP A 216 -26.56 22.19 4.15
N HIS A 217 -27.21 21.74 3.08
CA HIS A 217 -28.34 22.38 2.43
C HIS A 217 -28.11 23.88 2.15
N CYS A 218 -26.89 24.21 1.71
CA CYS A 218 -26.47 25.59 1.42
C CYS A 218 -26.45 25.88 -0.10
N GLN A 219 -26.42 27.16 -0.48
CA GLN A 219 -26.33 27.55 -1.88
C GLN A 219 -24.88 27.82 -2.29
N MET A 220 -24.44 27.17 -3.37
CA MET A 220 -23.15 27.44 -4.00
C MET A 220 -23.21 28.79 -4.74
N HIS A 221 -22.53 29.80 -4.21
CA HIS A 221 -22.39 31.09 -4.88
C HIS A 221 -21.32 31.02 -5.97
N LYS A 222 -21.72 31.24 -7.23
CA LYS A 222 -20.86 31.14 -8.43
C LYS A 222 -19.65 32.11 -8.46
N ASN A 223 -19.61 33.11 -7.58
CA ASN A 223 -18.62 34.21 -7.65
C ASN A 223 -17.72 34.37 -6.41
N GLY A 224 -17.50 33.33 -5.60
CA GLY A 224 -16.36 33.26 -4.66
C GLY A 224 -16.27 34.30 -3.52
N ARG A 225 -17.11 35.34 -3.48
CA ARG A 225 -17.32 36.25 -2.34
C ARG A 225 -18.76 36.77 -2.39
N PRO A 226 -19.44 36.89 -1.23
CA PRO A 226 -20.63 37.72 -1.16
C PRO A 226 -20.19 39.17 -1.38
N ASP A 227 -20.87 39.89 -2.28
CA ASP A 227 -20.64 41.32 -2.53
C ASP A 227 -21.01 42.23 -1.34
N ASN A 228 -21.36 41.66 -0.18
CA ASN A 228 -21.79 42.40 1.00
C ASN A 228 -21.37 41.68 2.29
N ILE A 229 -20.13 41.86 2.74
CA ILE A 229 -19.72 41.86 4.15
C ILE A 229 -18.68 42.97 4.34
#